data_AF-A0A4R5ND88-F1
#
_entry.id   AF-A0A4R5ND88-F1
#
_cell.length_a   1.000
_cell.length_b   1.000
_cell.length_c   1.000
_cell.angle_alpha   90.00
_cell.angle_beta   90.00
_cell.angle_gamma   90.00
#
_symmetry.space_group_name_H-M   'P 1'
#
loop_
_entity.id
_entity.type
_entity.pdbx_description
1 polymer ?
#
loop_
_entity_poly.entity_id
_entity_poly.type
_entity_poly.pdbx_seq_one_letter_code
_entity_poly.pdbx_strand_id
1 'polypeptide(L)'
;MKITIGTKKNNDEELMQAIVNAKDGDVIELLPGTYFSRNNPFICTIRRDISFIGKTSDKEDVKLYCSFTVGAKNTLIFKNLSIIYPANDENTMSAYDGARVYGQNIIIDRQTSDYWDTIYGQNAYFSFKDSKILTGKKIKAIGLSLEKSQLFADNTEFQLLFQKDSTVYLKDSTILHKFELRQGSKTFFKNLTIDSTTTDYKNDLAVKTKSQISGNDLIFVKNKPQVRILESQFDVDDFQPETNHINFKFDKKSKISIDGKNLKK
;
A
#
# COMPACT_ATOMS: atom_id res chain seq x y z
N MET A 1 2.21 -2.81 -27.58
CA MET A 1 3.51 -2.51 -28.23
C MET A 1 4.54 -2.18 -27.15
N LYS A 2 5.85 -2.37 -27.38
CA LYS A 2 6.88 -1.91 -26.43
C LYS A 2 7.49 -0.58 -26.90
N ILE A 3 7.56 0.40 -26.02
CA ILE A 3 8.13 1.73 -26.27
C ILE A 3 9.26 1.93 -25.26
N THR A 4 10.50 2.11 -25.72
CA THR A 4 11.65 2.34 -24.84
C THR A 4 11.90 3.84 -24.68
N ILE A 5 12.01 4.31 -23.45
CA ILE A 5 12.21 5.72 -23.07
C ILE A 5 13.54 5.90 -22.35
N GLY A 6 14.14 7.09 -22.46
CA GLY A 6 15.44 7.42 -21.89
C GLY A 6 16.57 7.31 -22.91
N THR A 7 16.24 7.24 -24.21
CA THR A 7 17.22 7.18 -25.30
C THR A 7 17.68 8.57 -25.75
N LYS A 8 16.88 9.59 -25.43
CA LYS A 8 17.13 10.99 -25.79
C LYS A 8 17.54 11.81 -24.58
N LYS A 9 18.19 12.95 -24.84
CA LYS A 9 18.62 13.90 -23.80
C LYS A 9 17.46 14.49 -22.98
N ASN A 10 16.27 14.65 -23.58
CA ASN A 10 15.05 15.09 -22.90
C ASN A 10 14.10 13.91 -22.69
N ASN A 11 14.39 13.08 -21.69
CA ASN A 11 13.64 11.88 -21.36
C ASN A 11 12.24 12.19 -20.78
N ASP A 12 12.03 13.36 -20.17
CA ASP A 12 10.73 13.81 -19.64
C ASP A 12 9.70 14.00 -20.76
N GLU A 13 10.07 14.73 -21.81
CA GLU A 13 9.20 14.96 -22.97
C GLU A 13 8.94 13.65 -23.72
N GLU A 14 9.96 12.80 -23.86
CA GLU A 14 9.82 11.46 -24.46
C GLU A 14 8.80 10.62 -23.68
N LEU A 15 8.90 10.59 -22.35
CA LEU A 15 7.96 9.86 -21.49
C LEU A 15 6.55 10.44 -21.57
N MET A 16 6.40 11.75 -21.45
CA MET A 16 5.11 12.42 -21.52
C MET A 16 4.40 12.10 -22.84
N GLN A 17 5.10 12.19 -23.97
CA GLN A 17 4.55 11.85 -25.29
C GLN A 17 4.21 10.37 -25.40
N ALA A 18 5.03 9.48 -24.85
CA ALA A 18 4.72 8.05 -24.83
C ALA A 18 3.44 7.77 -24.03
N ILE A 19 3.24 8.40 -22.87
CA ILE A 19 2.02 8.25 -22.07
C ILE A 19 0.78 8.75 -22.83
N VAL A 20 0.86 9.94 -23.44
CA VAL A 20 -0.26 10.54 -24.18
C VAL A 20 -0.65 9.67 -25.39
N ASN A 21 0.33 9.10 -26.08
CA ASN A 21 0.12 8.34 -27.31
C ASN A 21 -0.05 6.83 -27.11
N ALA A 22 0.19 6.31 -25.90
CA ALA A 22 0.08 4.89 -25.59
C ALA A 22 -1.32 4.35 -25.85
N LYS A 23 -1.43 3.12 -26.36
CA LYS A 23 -2.70 2.41 -26.53
C LYS A 23 -2.85 1.36 -25.43
N ASP A 24 -4.05 0.80 -25.31
CA ASP A 24 -4.29 -0.32 -24.40
C ASP A 24 -3.36 -1.49 -24.74
N GLY A 25 -2.74 -2.07 -23.70
CA GLY A 25 -1.74 -3.12 -23.79
C GLY A 25 -0.32 -2.62 -24.10
N ASP A 26 -0.06 -1.31 -24.16
CA ASP A 26 1.29 -0.81 -24.36
C ASP A 26 2.17 -0.94 -23.10
N VAL A 27 3.45 -1.20 -23.36
CA VAL A 27 4.49 -1.34 -22.36
C VAL A 27 5.53 -0.25 -22.59
N ILE A 28 5.63 0.66 -21.64
CA ILE A 28 6.64 1.72 -21.58
C ILE A 28 7.82 1.18 -20.77
N GLU A 29 8.90 0.83 -21.46
CA GLU A 29 10.16 0.34 -20.87
C GLU A 29 11.09 1.53 -20.61
N LEU A 30 11.47 1.76 -19.35
CA LEU A 30 12.25 2.91 -18.91
C LEU A 30 13.72 2.52 -18.71
N LEU A 31 14.64 3.19 -19.40
CA LEU A 31 16.07 3.06 -19.11
C LEU A 31 16.41 3.71 -17.76
N PRO A 32 17.52 3.32 -17.10
CA PRO A 32 17.96 3.95 -15.86
C PRO A 32 18.02 5.48 -15.98
N GLY A 33 17.47 6.16 -14.99
CA GLY A 33 17.38 7.60 -14.98
C GLY A 33 16.28 8.13 -14.08
N THR A 34 16.34 9.44 -13.89
CA THR A 34 15.27 10.22 -13.26
C THR A 34 14.40 10.81 -14.34
N TYR A 35 13.10 10.63 -14.22
CA TYR A 35 12.07 11.18 -15.10
C TYR A 35 11.19 12.13 -14.31
N PHE A 36 10.97 13.29 -14.91
CA PHE A 36 10.44 14.49 -14.28
C PHE A 36 11.35 14.97 -13.14
N SER A 37 11.08 16.17 -12.63
CA SER A 37 11.92 16.75 -11.59
C SER A 37 11.15 16.87 -10.29
N ARG A 38 11.88 16.90 -9.17
CA ARG A 38 11.29 17.13 -7.86
C ARG A 38 10.51 18.46 -7.78
N ASN A 39 10.96 19.47 -8.52
CA ASN A 39 10.38 20.82 -8.53
C ASN A 39 9.25 20.97 -9.56
N ASN A 40 9.14 20.02 -10.49
CA ASN A 40 8.10 19.98 -11.50
C ASN A 40 7.67 18.52 -11.70
N PRO A 41 6.99 17.92 -10.70
CA PRO A 41 6.52 16.54 -10.80
C PRO A 41 5.40 16.45 -11.83
N PHE A 42 5.32 15.31 -12.52
CA PHE A 42 4.28 15.09 -13.51
C PHE A 42 3.01 14.56 -12.87
N ILE A 43 1.90 15.24 -13.07
CA ILE A 43 0.58 14.81 -12.59
C ILE A 43 -0.22 14.33 -13.81
N CYS A 44 -0.69 13.09 -13.79
CA CYS A 44 -1.52 12.61 -14.88
C CYS A 44 -2.61 11.63 -14.45
N THR A 45 -3.69 11.65 -15.23
CA THR A 45 -4.72 10.62 -15.18
C THR A 45 -4.49 9.60 -16.30
N ILE A 46 -4.28 8.34 -15.93
CA ILE A 46 -4.16 7.21 -16.87
C ILE A 46 -5.54 6.62 -17.10
N ARG A 47 -6.02 6.67 -18.35
CA ARG A 47 -7.33 6.15 -18.78
C ARG A 47 -7.20 5.04 -19.83
N ARG A 48 -6.11 4.29 -19.75
CA ARG A 48 -5.76 3.20 -20.67
C ARG A 48 -5.08 2.08 -19.90
N ASP A 49 -5.14 0.88 -20.46
CA ASP A 49 -4.44 -0.27 -19.91
C ASP A 49 -2.97 -0.23 -20.31
N ILE A 50 -2.08 0.20 -19.42
CA ILE A 50 -0.64 0.37 -19.75
C ILE A 50 0.27 -0.17 -18.66
N SER A 51 1.51 -0.47 -19.05
CA SER A 51 2.57 -0.91 -18.14
C SER A 51 3.77 0.04 -18.17
N PHE A 52 4.33 0.35 -17.00
CA PHE A 52 5.63 1.01 -16.85
C PHE A 52 6.62 0.02 -16.24
N ILE A 53 7.72 -0.26 -16.95
CA ILE A 53 8.70 -1.27 -16.57
C ILE A 53 10.11 -0.67 -16.61
N GLY A 54 10.78 -0.59 -15.47
CA GLY A 54 12.20 -0.27 -15.42
C GLY A 54 13.04 -1.38 -16.06
N LYS A 55 14.06 -0.99 -16.82
CA LYS A 55 14.87 -1.91 -17.62
C LYS A 55 15.69 -2.88 -16.77
N THR A 56 16.16 -2.40 -15.61
CA THR A 56 16.98 -3.17 -14.67
C THR A 56 16.10 -3.78 -13.59
N SER A 57 16.66 -4.64 -12.74
CA SER A 57 15.97 -5.19 -11.57
C SER A 57 16.11 -4.30 -10.33
N ASP A 58 16.97 -3.28 -10.37
CA ASP A 58 17.06 -2.32 -9.28
C ASP A 58 15.97 -1.27 -9.44
N LYS A 59 15.02 -1.25 -8.50
CA LYS A 59 13.89 -0.31 -8.52
C LYS A 59 14.30 1.14 -8.23
N GLU A 60 15.52 1.38 -7.77
CA GLU A 60 16.07 2.73 -7.57
C GLU A 60 16.73 3.29 -8.84
N ASP A 61 17.05 2.46 -9.84
CA ASP A 61 17.64 2.92 -11.10
C ASP A 61 16.68 3.79 -11.91
N VAL A 62 15.37 3.60 -11.75
CA VAL A 62 14.32 4.37 -12.42
C VAL A 62 13.49 5.11 -11.39
N LYS A 63 13.52 6.44 -11.43
CA LYS A 63 12.75 7.31 -10.52
C LYS A 63 11.79 8.17 -11.32
N LEU A 64 10.50 8.04 -11.05
CA LEU A 64 9.44 8.85 -11.61
C LEU A 64 8.96 9.85 -10.58
N TYR A 65 9.21 11.14 -10.80
CA TYR A 65 8.62 12.20 -9.97
C TYR A 65 7.21 12.53 -10.44
N CYS A 66 6.20 11.86 -9.89
CA CYS A 66 4.83 11.95 -10.42
C CYS A 66 3.70 11.61 -9.44
N SER A 67 2.50 12.06 -9.79
CA SER A 67 1.20 11.64 -9.24
C SER A 67 0.40 10.95 -10.34
N PHE A 68 -0.10 9.74 -10.06
CA PHE A 68 -0.94 8.98 -10.99
C PHE A 68 -2.36 8.83 -10.47
N THR A 69 -3.35 9.30 -11.24
CA THR A 69 -4.75 8.91 -11.06
C THR A 69 -5.12 7.82 -12.06
N VAL A 70 -5.53 6.65 -11.61
CA VAL A 70 -5.98 5.55 -12.48
C VAL A 70 -7.48 5.66 -12.68
N GLY A 71 -7.88 5.91 -13.93
CA GLY A 71 -9.27 6.06 -14.33
C GLY A 71 -10.06 4.75 -14.24
N ALA A 72 -11.38 4.88 -14.12
CA ALA A 72 -12.34 3.78 -13.97
C ALA A 72 -12.06 2.59 -14.90
N LYS A 73 -12.07 1.37 -14.33
CA LYS A 73 -11.92 0.08 -15.02
C LYS A 73 -10.62 -0.12 -15.82
N ASN A 74 -9.65 0.78 -15.73
CA ASN A 74 -8.34 0.60 -16.38
C ASN A 74 -7.38 -0.19 -15.50
N THR A 75 -6.39 -0.78 -16.15
CA THR A 75 -5.33 -1.57 -15.55
C THR A 75 -4.00 -0.87 -15.70
N LEU A 76 -3.33 -0.62 -14.58
CA LEU A 76 -2.00 -0.01 -14.56
C LEU A 76 -1.00 -0.96 -13.90
N ILE A 77 0.08 -1.26 -14.61
CA ILE A 77 1.14 -2.17 -14.14
C ILE A 77 2.44 -1.41 -13.96
N PHE A 78 3.10 -1.59 -12.82
CA PHE A 78 4.42 -1.06 -12.53
C PHE A 78 5.40 -2.17 -12.17
N LYS A 79 6.62 -2.10 -12.70
CA LYS A 79 7.67 -3.05 -12.38
C LYS A 79 9.05 -2.41 -12.34
N ASN A 80 9.86 -2.77 -11.33
CA ASN A 80 11.26 -2.36 -11.18
C ASN A 80 11.49 -0.84 -11.25
N LEU A 81 10.71 -0.07 -10.51
CA LEU A 81 10.82 1.39 -10.52
C LEU A 81 10.35 2.02 -9.20
N SER A 82 10.72 3.27 -9.00
CA SER A 82 10.29 4.10 -7.88
C SER A 82 9.40 5.24 -8.37
N ILE A 83 8.25 5.40 -7.73
CA ILE A 83 7.28 6.46 -7.96
C ILE A 83 7.32 7.38 -6.75
N ILE A 84 7.66 8.65 -6.95
CA ILE A 84 7.87 9.60 -5.87
C ILE A 84 7.03 10.83 -6.15
N TYR A 85 6.15 11.21 -5.22
CA TYR A 85 5.48 12.50 -5.28
C TYR A 85 6.04 13.45 -4.21
N PRO A 86 6.70 14.55 -4.59
CA PRO A 86 7.36 15.46 -3.66
C PRO A 86 6.57 16.74 -3.36
N ALA A 87 5.48 16.99 -4.09
CA ALA A 87 4.64 18.18 -3.94
C ALA A 87 3.43 17.90 -3.05
N ASN A 88 2.78 18.95 -2.56
CA ASN A 88 1.59 18.81 -1.74
C ASN A 88 0.33 18.61 -2.61
N ASP A 89 -0.79 18.41 -1.94
CA ASP A 89 -2.16 18.51 -2.46
C ASP A 89 -2.65 17.33 -3.32
N GLU A 90 -1.81 16.30 -3.51
CA GLU A 90 -2.22 15.05 -4.13
C GLU A 90 -1.61 13.80 -3.43
N ASN A 91 -2.26 12.66 -3.69
CA ASN A 91 -1.67 11.35 -3.46
C ASN A 91 -0.54 11.09 -4.46
N THR A 92 0.42 10.22 -4.12
CA THR A 92 1.35 9.69 -5.15
C THR A 92 0.59 8.83 -6.16
N MET A 93 -0.46 8.15 -5.70
CA MET A 93 -1.35 7.37 -6.55
C MET A 93 -2.78 7.37 -6.04
N SER A 94 -3.73 7.46 -6.95
CA SER A 94 -5.14 7.24 -6.66
C SER A 94 -5.76 6.30 -7.69
N ALA A 95 -6.71 5.47 -7.28
CA ALA A 95 -7.40 4.54 -8.18
C ALA A 95 -8.88 4.43 -7.82
N TYR A 96 -9.73 4.52 -8.85
CA TYR A 96 -11.18 4.61 -8.67
C TYR A 96 -11.95 3.62 -9.55
N ASP A 97 -13.15 3.26 -9.12
CA ASP A 97 -14.21 2.73 -9.99
C ASP A 97 -13.82 1.52 -10.85
N GLY A 98 -13.36 0.47 -10.20
CA GLY A 98 -12.95 -0.79 -10.79
C GLY A 98 -11.55 -0.76 -11.40
N ALA A 99 -10.78 0.33 -11.21
CA ALA A 99 -9.38 0.39 -11.59
C ALA A 99 -8.57 -0.74 -10.92
N ARG A 100 -7.56 -1.24 -11.63
CA ARG A 100 -6.67 -2.30 -11.19
C ARG A 100 -5.23 -1.82 -11.24
N VAL A 101 -4.51 -1.95 -10.13
CA VAL A 101 -3.11 -1.56 -10.02
C VAL A 101 -2.29 -2.76 -9.62
N TYR A 102 -1.27 -3.09 -10.41
CA TYR A 102 -0.34 -4.18 -10.16
C TYR A 102 1.08 -3.62 -10.02
N GLY A 103 1.75 -3.90 -8.91
CA GLY A 103 3.13 -3.47 -8.66
C GLY A 103 4.03 -4.65 -8.32
N GLN A 104 5.14 -4.80 -9.03
CA GLN A 104 6.15 -5.81 -8.73
C GLN A 104 7.53 -5.18 -8.58
N ASN A 105 8.16 -5.37 -7.42
CA ASN A 105 9.47 -4.80 -7.13
C ASN A 105 9.48 -3.27 -7.34
N ILE A 106 8.57 -2.57 -6.66
CA ILE A 106 8.44 -1.11 -6.77
C ILE A 106 8.56 -0.41 -5.43
N ILE A 107 8.83 0.89 -5.48
CA ILE A 107 8.66 1.81 -4.35
C ILE A 107 7.62 2.85 -4.75
N ILE A 108 6.64 3.10 -3.89
CA ILE A 108 5.75 4.24 -4.00
C ILE A 108 5.96 5.07 -2.74
N ASP A 109 6.53 6.26 -2.90
CA ASP A 109 6.91 7.13 -1.79
C ASP A 109 6.27 8.52 -1.92
N ARG A 110 5.82 9.05 -0.79
CA ARG A 110 5.25 10.38 -0.68
C ARG A 110 6.16 11.27 0.17
N GLN A 111 6.96 12.10 -0.48
CA GLN A 111 7.99 12.93 0.18
C GLN A 111 7.54 14.37 0.39
N THR A 112 6.39 14.56 1.04
CA THR A 112 5.67 15.85 1.10
C THR A 112 5.47 16.31 2.55
N SER A 113 4.87 17.50 2.75
CA SER A 113 4.68 18.09 4.08
C SER A 113 3.24 18.05 4.60
N ASP A 114 2.26 17.73 3.76
CA ASP A 114 0.84 17.67 4.15
C ASP A 114 0.43 16.29 4.73
N TYR A 115 -0.89 16.01 4.79
CA TYR A 115 -1.47 14.78 5.35
C TYR A 115 -2.24 13.91 4.34
N TRP A 116 -2.07 14.13 3.04
CA TRP A 116 -2.65 13.22 2.04
C TRP A 116 -2.03 11.82 2.13
N ASP A 117 -2.84 10.81 1.84
CA ASP A 117 -2.42 9.42 1.79
C ASP A 117 -1.40 9.22 0.65
N THR A 118 -0.50 8.23 0.75
CA THR A 118 0.40 7.91 -0.37
C THR A 118 -0.37 7.29 -1.52
N ILE A 119 -1.21 6.31 -1.20
CA ILE A 119 -2.14 5.69 -2.12
C ILE A 119 -3.55 5.76 -1.55
N TYR A 120 -4.50 6.26 -2.34
CA TYR A 120 -5.93 6.19 -2.05
C TYR A 120 -6.67 5.35 -3.10
N GLY A 121 -7.43 4.35 -2.65
CA GLY A 121 -8.21 3.47 -3.51
C GLY A 121 -9.68 3.46 -3.12
N GLN A 122 -10.56 3.73 -4.09
CA GLN A 122 -12.01 3.64 -3.90
C GLN A 122 -12.63 2.73 -4.96
N ASN A 123 -13.27 1.65 -4.53
CA ASN A 123 -13.79 0.62 -5.44
C ASN A 123 -12.72 0.09 -6.41
N ALA A 124 -11.50 -0.14 -5.94
CA ALA A 124 -10.35 -0.51 -6.78
C ALA A 124 -9.71 -1.84 -6.35
N TYR A 125 -8.84 -2.37 -7.20
CA TYR A 125 -8.10 -3.61 -6.97
C TYR A 125 -6.61 -3.31 -6.99
N PHE A 126 -5.89 -3.78 -5.97
CA PHE A 126 -4.44 -3.63 -5.87
C PHE A 126 -3.79 -4.99 -5.73
N SER A 127 -2.63 -5.16 -6.36
CA SER A 127 -1.75 -6.30 -6.11
C SER A 127 -0.29 -5.84 -6.06
N PHE A 128 0.38 -6.11 -4.95
CA PHE A 128 1.77 -5.72 -4.74
C PHE A 128 2.63 -6.93 -4.40
N LYS A 129 3.81 -6.99 -5.02
CA LYS A 129 4.82 -8.02 -4.73
C LYS A 129 6.20 -7.40 -4.60
N ASP A 130 6.98 -7.79 -3.60
CA ASP A 130 8.37 -7.33 -3.39
C ASP A 130 8.49 -5.79 -3.31
N SER A 131 7.46 -5.13 -2.76
CA SER A 131 7.25 -3.68 -2.91
C SER A 131 7.28 -2.92 -1.59
N LYS A 132 7.44 -1.60 -1.65
CA LYS A 132 7.40 -0.71 -0.48
C LYS A 132 6.49 0.48 -0.72
N ILE A 133 5.56 0.72 0.19
CA ILE A 133 4.63 1.85 0.16
C ILE A 133 4.94 2.76 1.36
N LEU A 134 5.52 3.92 1.07
CA LEU A 134 6.16 4.82 2.02
C LEU A 134 5.49 6.20 2.01
N THR A 135 5.44 6.84 3.18
CA THR A 135 4.89 8.20 3.37
C THR A 135 5.99 9.22 3.64
N GLY A 136 7.20 8.97 3.12
CA GLY A 136 8.39 9.78 3.38
C GLY A 136 8.69 9.88 4.89
N LYS A 137 8.83 11.12 5.37
CA LYS A 137 9.14 11.42 6.79
C LYS A 137 7.90 11.50 7.68
N LYS A 138 6.69 11.39 7.12
CA LYS A 138 5.44 11.69 7.83
C LYS A 138 4.85 10.45 8.46
N ILE A 139 5.26 10.17 9.69
CA ILE A 139 4.76 9.02 10.44
C ILE A 139 3.23 8.94 10.58
N LYS A 140 2.51 10.07 10.45
CA LYS A 140 1.05 10.15 10.60
C LYS A 140 0.24 9.91 9.32
N ALA A 141 0.86 10.00 8.16
CA ALA A 141 0.19 9.82 6.88
C ALA A 141 -0.11 8.33 6.62
N ILE A 142 -1.13 8.06 5.82
CA ILE A 142 -1.51 6.70 5.44
C ILE A 142 -0.68 6.28 4.23
N GLY A 143 -0.05 5.10 4.28
CA GLY A 143 0.65 4.53 3.12
C GLY A 143 -0.34 4.04 2.07
N LEU A 144 -1.31 3.22 2.48
CA LEU A 144 -2.37 2.74 1.60
C LEU A 144 -3.72 2.81 2.31
N SER A 145 -4.64 3.54 1.70
CA SER A 145 -6.00 3.80 2.18
C SER A 145 -7.00 3.16 1.22
N LEU A 146 -7.77 2.20 1.71
CA LEU A 146 -8.70 1.41 0.90
C LEU A 146 -10.15 1.66 1.34
N GLU A 147 -11.01 1.98 0.38
CA GLU A 147 -12.46 2.06 0.55
C GLU A 147 -13.15 1.19 -0.49
N LYS A 148 -13.99 0.24 -0.06
CA LYS A 148 -14.70 -0.69 -0.97
C LYS A 148 -13.79 -1.44 -1.95
N SER A 149 -12.56 -1.71 -1.54
CA SER A 149 -11.48 -2.14 -2.43
C SER A 149 -10.94 -3.53 -2.07
N GLN A 150 -10.10 -4.07 -2.94
CA GLN A 150 -9.39 -5.33 -2.70
C GLN A 150 -7.88 -5.15 -2.80
N LEU A 151 -7.13 -5.84 -1.96
CA LEU A 151 -5.67 -5.87 -1.99
C LEU A 151 -5.15 -7.31 -1.86
N PHE A 152 -4.17 -7.65 -2.70
CA PHE A 152 -3.30 -8.81 -2.53
C PHE A 152 -1.85 -8.35 -2.39
N ALA A 153 -1.18 -8.68 -1.29
CA ALA A 153 0.21 -8.29 -1.07
C ALA A 153 1.07 -9.50 -0.68
N ASP A 154 2.22 -9.65 -1.31
CA ASP A 154 3.23 -10.69 -1.03
C ASP A 154 4.60 -10.02 -0.86
N ASN A 155 5.30 -10.26 0.25
CA ASN A 155 6.59 -9.62 0.53
C ASN A 155 6.55 -8.08 0.34
N THR A 156 5.58 -7.42 0.97
CA THR A 156 5.35 -5.98 0.78
C THR A 156 5.34 -5.24 2.13
N GLU A 157 6.01 -4.09 2.14
CA GLU A 157 6.07 -3.19 3.29
C GLU A 157 5.12 -2.02 3.11
N PHE A 158 4.31 -1.73 4.13
CA PHE A 158 3.44 -0.56 4.20
C PHE A 158 3.78 0.26 5.43
N GLN A 159 3.94 1.58 5.28
CA GLN A 159 4.07 2.41 6.48
C GLN A 159 2.79 2.41 7.32
N LEU A 160 1.62 2.63 6.70
CA LEU A 160 0.33 2.51 7.38
C LEU A 160 -0.69 1.95 6.40
N LEU A 161 -1.37 0.88 6.81
CA LEU A 161 -2.45 0.28 6.03
C LEU A 161 -3.79 0.56 6.71
N PHE A 162 -4.66 1.28 6.01
CA PHE A 162 -6.00 1.62 6.46
C PHE A 162 -7.02 1.07 5.48
N GLN A 163 -8.08 0.46 6.00
CA GLN A 163 -9.13 -0.11 5.17
C GLN A 163 -10.54 0.08 5.76
N LYS A 164 -11.48 0.33 4.86
CA LYS A 164 -12.90 0.56 5.10
C LYS A 164 -13.71 -0.23 4.08
N ASP A 165 -14.62 -1.10 4.53
CA ASP A 165 -15.45 -1.96 3.67
C ASP A 165 -14.65 -2.71 2.59
N SER A 166 -13.42 -3.14 2.92
CA SER A 166 -12.47 -3.68 1.95
C SER A 166 -12.01 -5.09 2.33
N THR A 167 -11.49 -5.84 1.36
CA THR A 167 -10.92 -7.18 1.59
C THR A 167 -9.45 -7.22 1.23
N VAL A 168 -8.62 -7.67 2.17
CA VAL A 168 -7.16 -7.64 2.05
C VAL A 168 -6.58 -9.03 2.30
N TYR A 169 -5.64 -9.45 1.45
CA TYR A 169 -4.86 -10.67 1.59
C TYR A 169 -3.38 -10.32 1.69
N LEU A 170 -2.73 -10.68 2.81
CA LEU A 170 -1.32 -10.37 3.07
C LEU A 170 -0.50 -11.65 3.23
N LYS A 171 0.65 -11.70 2.57
CA LYS A 171 1.63 -12.78 2.74
C LYS A 171 3.01 -12.18 2.93
N ASP A 172 3.75 -12.66 3.92
CA ASP A 172 5.14 -12.26 4.20
C ASP A 172 5.30 -10.72 4.26
N SER A 173 4.32 -10.02 4.83
CA SER A 173 4.21 -8.55 4.71
C SER A 173 4.49 -7.85 6.04
N THR A 174 4.94 -6.60 5.95
CA THR A 174 5.29 -5.78 7.12
C THR A 174 4.50 -4.47 7.14
N ILE A 175 4.01 -4.08 8.31
CA ILE A 175 3.34 -2.79 8.55
C ILE A 175 4.12 -2.01 9.62
N LEU A 176 4.65 -0.83 9.28
CA LEU A 176 5.61 -0.12 10.15
C LEU A 176 4.99 0.84 11.16
N HIS A 177 3.80 1.39 10.96
CA HIS A 177 3.25 2.40 11.87
C HIS A 177 1.99 1.90 12.54
N LYS A 178 1.01 1.52 11.72
CA LYS A 178 -0.29 1.09 12.20
C LYS A 178 -1.06 0.32 11.15
N PHE A 179 -1.82 -0.67 11.63
CA PHE A 179 -2.81 -1.38 10.85
C PHE A 179 -4.23 -1.10 11.37
N GLU A 180 -5.14 -0.65 10.51
CA GLU A 180 -6.52 -0.38 10.93
C GLU A 180 -7.60 -0.83 9.93
N LEU A 181 -8.58 -1.58 10.47
CA LEU A 181 -9.74 -2.10 9.78
C LEU A 181 -11.02 -1.46 10.31
N ARG A 182 -11.91 -1.02 9.41
CA ARG A 182 -13.23 -0.46 9.77
C ARG A 182 -14.33 -0.95 8.84
N GLN A 183 -15.57 -0.84 9.34
CA GLN A 183 -16.81 -0.95 8.57
C GLN A 183 -16.89 -2.22 7.72
N GLY A 184 -16.88 -3.40 8.35
CA GLY A 184 -17.03 -4.67 7.64
C GLY A 184 -15.81 -5.13 6.86
N SER A 185 -14.64 -4.48 7.05
CA SER A 185 -13.41 -4.88 6.36
C SER A 185 -12.94 -6.26 6.80
N LYS A 186 -12.27 -6.98 5.89
CA LYS A 186 -11.74 -8.32 6.14
C LYS A 186 -10.26 -8.36 5.78
N THR A 187 -9.44 -8.96 6.64
CA THR A 187 -8.06 -9.29 6.31
C THR A 187 -7.77 -10.75 6.56
N PHE A 188 -7.17 -11.38 5.57
CA PHE A 188 -6.60 -12.72 5.64
C PHE A 188 -5.09 -12.61 5.51
N PHE A 189 -4.33 -13.26 6.39
CA PHE A 189 -2.87 -13.15 6.33
C PHE A 189 -2.11 -14.45 6.62
N LYS A 190 -0.86 -14.49 6.17
CA LYS A 190 0.17 -15.44 6.58
C LYS A 190 1.50 -14.71 6.72
N ASN A 191 2.19 -14.85 7.85
CA ASN A 191 3.42 -14.11 8.16
C ASN A 191 3.23 -12.60 8.06
N LEU A 192 2.50 -12.01 9.02
CA LEU A 192 2.29 -10.56 9.10
C LEU A 192 3.12 -9.99 10.25
N THR A 193 4.04 -9.06 9.93
CA THR A 193 4.79 -8.31 10.94
C THR A 193 4.21 -6.91 11.11
N ILE A 194 4.01 -6.47 12.35
CA ILE A 194 3.70 -5.08 12.71
C ILE A 194 4.87 -4.52 13.52
N ASP A 195 5.67 -3.66 12.88
CA ASP A 195 6.83 -3.02 13.48
C ASP A 195 6.61 -1.53 13.74
N SER A 196 5.82 -1.22 14.76
CA SER A 196 5.50 0.14 15.20
C SER A 196 6.51 0.75 16.18
N THR A 197 7.74 0.23 16.24
CA THR A 197 8.78 0.67 17.17
C THR A 197 9.18 2.13 16.98
N THR A 198 9.04 2.64 15.77
CA THR A 198 9.45 4.01 15.38
C THR A 198 8.33 5.05 15.54
N THR A 199 7.13 4.65 16.01
CA THR A 199 5.97 5.55 16.10
C THR A 199 5.15 5.42 17.39
N ASP A 200 4.53 6.53 17.79
CA ASP A 200 3.70 6.65 19.00
C ASP A 200 2.21 6.70 18.70
N TYR A 201 1.71 5.75 17.91
CA TYR A 201 0.28 5.58 17.75
C TYR A 201 -0.37 5.02 19.01
N LYS A 202 -1.62 5.44 19.26
CA LYS A 202 -2.43 4.92 20.37
C LYS A 202 -2.66 3.40 20.28
N ASN A 203 -2.78 2.87 19.06
CA ASN A 203 -2.91 1.44 18.83
C ASN A 203 -2.06 1.08 17.61
N ASP A 204 -1.33 -0.01 17.70
CA ASP A 204 -0.53 -0.58 16.61
C ASP A 204 -1.44 -1.35 15.65
N LEU A 205 -2.43 -2.06 16.20
CA LEU A 205 -3.51 -2.72 15.45
C LEU A 205 -4.88 -2.30 16.01
N ALA A 206 -5.78 -1.93 15.10
CA ALA A 206 -7.17 -1.63 15.42
C ALA A 206 -8.16 -2.31 14.46
N VAL A 207 -9.04 -3.16 14.99
CA VAL A 207 -10.10 -3.82 14.20
C VAL A 207 -11.45 -3.39 14.77
N LYS A 208 -12.28 -2.74 13.95
CA LYS A 208 -13.50 -2.07 14.43
C LYS A 208 -14.69 -2.29 13.51
N THR A 209 -15.89 -2.20 14.09
CA THR A 209 -17.16 -2.05 13.36
C THR A 209 -17.40 -3.23 12.41
N LYS A 210 -17.63 -4.41 12.99
CA LYS A 210 -17.96 -5.66 12.28
C LYS A 210 -16.87 -6.11 11.31
N SER A 211 -15.62 -5.70 11.56
CA SER A 211 -14.48 -6.11 10.73
C SER A 211 -13.92 -7.44 11.24
N GLN A 212 -13.12 -8.09 10.40
CA GLN A 212 -12.47 -9.36 10.70
C GLN A 212 -11.00 -9.30 10.32
N ILE A 213 -10.15 -9.84 11.20
CA ILE A 213 -8.78 -10.23 10.86
C ILE A 213 -8.61 -11.71 11.19
N SER A 214 -8.01 -12.46 10.26
CA SER A 214 -7.72 -13.87 10.47
C SER A 214 -6.46 -14.33 9.74
N GLY A 215 -5.68 -15.22 10.33
CA GLY A 215 -4.45 -15.70 9.70
C GLY A 215 -3.47 -16.31 10.69
N ASN A 216 -2.30 -16.70 10.17
CA ASN A 216 -1.25 -17.35 10.94
C ASN A 216 0.00 -16.47 10.98
N ASP A 217 0.77 -16.57 12.06
CA ASP A 217 2.06 -15.92 12.26
C ASP A 217 1.94 -14.38 12.27
N LEU A 218 1.20 -13.84 13.26
CA LEU A 218 1.14 -12.40 13.51
C LEU A 218 2.20 -12.00 14.52
N ILE A 219 3.15 -11.17 14.12
CA ILE A 219 4.29 -10.77 14.94
C ILE A 219 4.25 -9.26 15.18
N PHE A 220 4.30 -8.85 16.44
CA PHE A 220 4.57 -7.45 16.82
C PHE A 220 6.02 -7.30 17.29
N VAL A 221 6.74 -6.34 16.71
CA VAL A 221 8.14 -6.07 17.10
C VAL A 221 8.21 -5.19 18.37
N LYS A 222 7.24 -4.29 18.54
CA LYS A 222 7.23 -3.33 19.65
C LYS A 222 7.09 -4.03 21.00
N ASN A 223 7.91 -3.63 21.97
CA ASN A 223 7.74 -4.03 23.36
C ASN A 223 6.39 -3.51 23.90
N LYS A 224 5.48 -4.42 24.26
CA LYS A 224 4.10 -4.12 24.71
C LYS A 224 3.19 -3.49 23.63
N PRO A 225 2.87 -4.22 22.55
CA PRO A 225 2.02 -3.69 21.50
C PRO A 225 0.59 -3.43 22.00
N GLN A 226 -0.06 -2.46 21.39
CA GLN A 226 -1.38 -1.94 21.71
C GLN A 226 -2.37 -2.46 20.66
N VAL A 227 -3.15 -3.48 21.03
CA VAL A 227 -4.10 -4.14 20.13
C VAL A 227 -5.52 -3.84 20.59
N ARG A 228 -6.36 -3.37 19.67
CA ARG A 228 -7.75 -3.00 19.99
C ARG A 228 -8.75 -3.62 19.02
N ILE A 229 -9.65 -4.45 19.56
CA ILE A 229 -10.71 -5.13 18.80
C ILE A 229 -12.07 -4.68 19.33
N LEU A 230 -12.91 -4.06 18.50
CA LEU A 230 -14.22 -3.53 18.90
C LEU A 230 -15.33 -4.02 17.97
N GLU A 231 -16.36 -4.65 18.52
CA GLU A 231 -17.47 -5.25 17.77
C GLU A 231 -16.98 -6.00 16.52
N SER A 232 -15.93 -6.80 16.65
CA SER A 232 -15.18 -7.37 15.52
C SER A 232 -14.66 -8.78 15.82
N GLN A 233 -14.19 -9.46 14.78
CA GLN A 233 -13.58 -10.79 14.88
C GLN A 233 -12.06 -10.72 14.74
N PHE A 234 -11.37 -11.43 15.62
CA PHE A 234 -9.92 -11.61 15.62
C PHE A 234 -9.65 -13.11 15.80
N ASP A 235 -9.09 -13.75 14.78
CA ASP A 235 -8.86 -15.21 14.75
C ASP A 235 -7.45 -15.50 14.25
N VAL A 236 -6.50 -15.63 15.18
CA VAL A 236 -5.07 -15.64 14.84
C VAL A 236 -4.38 -16.83 15.49
N ASP A 237 -3.63 -17.57 14.69
CA ASP A 237 -2.74 -18.62 15.17
C ASP A 237 -1.27 -18.13 15.14
N ASP A 238 -0.46 -18.66 16.05
CA ASP A 238 0.96 -18.35 16.23
C ASP A 238 1.19 -16.85 16.51
N PHE A 239 0.44 -16.34 17.50
CA PHE A 239 0.44 -14.91 17.83
C PHE A 239 1.62 -14.50 18.72
N GLN A 240 2.45 -13.56 18.26
CA GLN A 240 3.64 -13.08 18.97
C GLN A 240 3.68 -11.56 19.17
N PRO A 241 4.16 -11.06 20.32
CA PRO A 241 4.53 -11.85 21.52
C PRO A 241 3.30 -12.48 22.19
N GLU A 242 3.50 -13.34 23.17
CA GLU A 242 2.39 -13.95 23.91
C GLU A 242 1.42 -12.89 24.48
N THR A 243 0.15 -13.25 24.62
CA THR A 243 -0.93 -12.31 24.96
C THR A 243 -0.74 -11.50 26.25
N ASN A 244 -0.03 -12.04 27.25
CA ASN A 244 0.35 -11.37 28.50
C ASN A 244 1.34 -10.21 28.30
N HIS A 245 2.07 -10.19 27.18
CA HIS A 245 2.97 -9.12 26.77
C HIS A 245 2.29 -8.09 25.87
N ILE A 246 1.00 -8.21 25.61
CA ILE A 246 0.23 -7.33 24.72
C ILE A 246 -0.79 -6.54 25.54
N ASN A 247 -0.91 -5.23 25.29
CA ASN A 247 -2.05 -4.46 25.77
C ASN A 247 -3.26 -4.72 24.89
N PHE A 248 -3.89 -5.87 25.09
CA PHE A 248 -5.01 -6.33 24.29
C PHE A 248 -6.33 -5.84 24.90
N LYS A 249 -7.03 -4.94 24.21
CA LYS A 249 -8.34 -4.41 24.60
C LYS A 249 -9.43 -4.86 23.64
N PHE A 250 -10.43 -5.56 24.17
CA PHE A 250 -11.64 -5.92 23.43
C PHE A 250 -12.93 -5.68 24.21
N ASP A 251 -14.04 -5.58 23.48
CA ASP A 251 -15.39 -5.42 24.05
C ASP A 251 -16.16 -6.75 24.07
N LYS A 252 -17.30 -6.77 24.77
CA LYS A 252 -18.14 -7.97 24.92
C LYS A 252 -18.77 -8.46 23.61
N LYS A 253 -18.80 -7.61 22.57
CA LYS A 253 -19.38 -7.95 21.26
C LYS A 253 -18.33 -8.55 20.32
N SER A 254 -17.05 -8.46 20.68
CA SER A 254 -15.95 -8.99 19.89
C SER A 254 -15.80 -10.49 20.08
N LYS A 255 -15.39 -11.17 19.02
CA LYS A 255 -15.04 -12.61 19.04
C LYS A 255 -13.54 -12.74 18.86
N ILE A 256 -12.87 -13.28 19.87
CA ILE A 256 -11.41 -13.39 19.90
C ILE A 256 -11.04 -14.86 20.03
N SER A 257 -10.29 -15.36 19.05
CA SER A 257 -9.72 -16.71 18.99
C SER A 257 -8.22 -16.54 18.75
N ILE A 258 -7.41 -17.13 19.65
CA ILE A 258 -5.95 -17.10 19.57
C ILE A 258 -5.45 -18.52 19.82
N ASP A 259 -4.71 -19.09 18.86
CA ASP A 259 -4.21 -20.47 18.91
C ASP A 259 -5.33 -21.48 19.22
N GLY A 260 -6.47 -21.33 18.54
CA GLY A 260 -7.70 -22.09 18.78
C GLY A 260 -8.40 -21.87 20.13
N LYS A 261 -7.91 -20.97 20.99
CA LYS A 261 -8.52 -20.64 22.30
C LYS A 261 -9.39 -19.38 22.20
N ASN A 262 -10.66 -19.53 22.56
CA ASN A 262 -11.58 -18.40 22.63
C ASN A 262 -11.34 -17.56 23.89
N LEU A 263 -11.02 -16.28 23.73
CA LEU A 263 -10.95 -15.33 24.84
C LEU A 263 -12.33 -14.70 25.07
N LYS A 264 -12.72 -14.62 26.34
CA LYS A 264 -13.96 -13.97 26.79
C LYS A 264 -13.62 -12.88 27.81
N LYS A 265 -14.44 -11.83 27.83
CA LYS A 265 -14.36 -10.73 28.78
C LYS A 265 -15.33 -10.95 29.94
#